data_AF-A0A7V0RJ35-F1
#
_entry.id   AF-A0A7V0RJ35-F1
#
_cell.length_a   1.000
_cell.length_b   1.000
_cell.length_c   1.000
_cell.angle_alpha   90.00
_cell.angle_beta   90.00
_cell.angle_gamma   90.00
#
_symmetry.space_group_name_H-M   'P 1'
#
loop_
_entity.id
_entity.type
_entity.pdbx_description
1 polymer ?
#
loop_
_entity_poly.entity_id
_entity_poly.type
_entity_poly.pdbx_seq_one_letter_code
_entity_poly.pdbx_strand_id
1 'polypeptide(L)'
;SIGYDFGAEGSKTMVLVYNLRSVDDLYRTFGGVDGSAYFIGGIGLTYQKNDDVTLAPIRSGIGLRLGANVGYLKYTRRPTWNPF
;
A
#
# COMPACT_ATOMS: atom_id res chain seq x y z
N SER A 1 3.47 10.39 4.65
CA SER A 1 2.89 10.70 5.96
C SER A 1 3.89 11.54 6.71
N ILE A 2 3.60 12.82 6.97
CA ILE A 2 4.28 13.55 8.04
C ILE A 2 3.39 13.32 9.26
N GLY A 3 3.82 12.43 10.14
CA GLY A 3 3.09 12.03 11.32
C GLY A 3 4.08 11.43 12.29
N TYR A 4 4.45 12.24 13.28
CA TYR A 4 5.15 11.93 14.52
C TYR A 4 5.45 10.43 14.75
N ASP A 5 6.75 10.11 14.72
CA ASP A 5 7.34 8.87 15.23
C ASP A 5 7.17 8.75 16.76
N PHE A 6 5.94 8.58 17.25
CA PHE A 6 5.70 8.07 18.59
C PHE A 6 5.25 6.62 18.51
N GLY A 7 6.16 5.73 18.92
CA GLY A 7 5.92 4.31 19.08
C GLY A 7 4.71 4.06 19.97
N ALA A 8 3.63 3.64 19.34
CA ALA A 8 2.66 2.70 19.87
C ALA A 8 2.59 1.56 18.86
N GLU A 9 2.55 0.33 19.35
CA GLU A 9 2.67 -0.88 18.56
C GLU A 9 1.76 -0.90 17.30
N GLY A 10 2.42 -0.90 16.14
CA GLY A 10 2.13 -1.87 15.09
C GLY A 10 0.88 -1.63 14.23
N SER A 11 1.00 -0.76 13.22
CA SER A 11 0.34 -1.09 11.96
C SER A 11 1.25 -2.05 11.18
N LYS A 12 0.73 -3.23 10.83
CA LYS A 12 1.42 -4.15 9.91
C LYS A 12 0.72 -4.06 8.56
N THR A 13 1.51 -4.13 7.49
CA THR A 13 1.00 -4.20 6.12
C THR A 13 1.52 -5.46 5.47
N MET A 14 0.60 -6.29 4.97
CA MET A 14 0.91 -7.37 4.04
C MET A 14 0.52 -6.90 2.64
N VAL A 15 1.33 -7.19 1.63
CA VAL A 15 1.00 -6.83 0.24
C VAL A 15 0.94 -8.11 -0.58
N LEU A 16 -0.24 -8.42 -1.12
CA LEU A 16 -0.35 -9.46 -2.13
C LEU A 16 0.03 -8.86 -3.49
N VAL A 17 0.88 -9.57 -4.22
CA VAL A 17 1.37 -9.14 -5.54
C VAL A 17 0.89 -10.12 -6.58
N TYR A 18 0.12 -9.63 -7.55
CA TYR A 18 -0.44 -10.45 -8.62
C TYR A 18 0.20 -10.10 -9.95
N ASN A 19 0.38 -11.14 -10.79
CA ASN A 19 0.87 -11.03 -12.17
C ASN A 19 2.28 -10.41 -12.28
N LEU A 20 3.13 -10.66 -11.28
CA LEU A 20 4.53 -10.23 -11.28
C LEU A 20 5.37 -11.18 -12.15
N ARG A 21 5.93 -10.68 -13.25
CA ARG A 21 6.77 -11.48 -14.15
C ARG A 21 8.24 -11.43 -13.75
N SER A 22 8.71 -10.27 -13.29
CA SER A 22 10.03 -10.07 -12.72
C SER A 22 9.96 -9.24 -11.44
N VAL A 23 10.90 -9.44 -10.52
CA VAL A 23 11.03 -8.59 -9.32
C VAL A 23 11.23 -7.13 -9.70
N ASP A 24 11.85 -6.88 -10.85
CA ASP A 24 12.11 -5.53 -11.36
C ASP A 24 10.82 -4.78 -11.69
N ASP A 25 9.74 -5.51 -12.01
CA ASP A 25 8.42 -4.92 -12.26
C ASP A 25 7.80 -4.33 -11.00
N LEU A 26 8.30 -4.66 -9.81
CA LEU A 26 7.80 -4.08 -8.57
C LEU A 26 8.31 -2.67 -8.33
N TYR A 27 9.48 -2.28 -8.84
CA TYR A 27 10.14 -1.01 -8.46
C TYR A 27 9.63 0.20 -9.27
N ARG A 28 8.35 0.52 -9.07
CA ARG A 28 7.63 1.61 -9.75
C ARG A 28 6.53 2.19 -8.85
N THR A 29 5.77 3.15 -9.38
CA THR A 29 4.64 3.78 -8.69
C THR A 29 3.33 3.13 -9.11
N PHE A 30 2.54 2.66 -8.15
CA PHE A 30 1.25 2.01 -8.37
C PHE A 30 0.13 2.96 -8.00
N GLY A 31 -0.85 3.16 -8.88
CA GLY A 31 -2.01 4.02 -8.64
C GLY A 31 -3.15 3.26 -7.99
N GLY A 32 -3.92 3.93 -7.13
CA GLY A 32 -5.15 3.38 -6.54
C GLY A 32 -6.19 3.06 -7.60
N VAL A 33 -6.91 1.96 -7.41
CA VAL A 33 -8.08 1.59 -8.22
C VAL A 33 -9.34 2.15 -7.56
N ASP A 34 -10.20 2.83 -8.32
CA ASP A 34 -11.43 3.41 -7.80
C ASP A 34 -12.36 2.34 -7.20
N GLY A 35 -13.00 2.68 -6.07
CA GLY A 35 -13.94 1.80 -5.37
C GLY A 35 -13.31 0.58 -4.64
N SER A 36 -11.99 0.51 -4.54
CA SER A 36 -11.26 -0.70 -4.13
C SER A 36 -11.04 -0.90 -2.61
N ALA A 37 -11.72 -0.13 -1.76
CA ALA A 37 -11.52 -0.17 -0.31
C ALA A 37 -12.53 -1.09 0.39
N TYR A 38 -12.03 -2.04 1.18
CA TYR A 38 -12.86 -2.95 1.99
C TYR A 38 -12.38 -2.99 3.44
N PHE A 39 -13.30 -3.22 4.38
CA PHE A 39 -12.99 -3.38 5.80
C PHE A 39 -13.82 -4.46 6.45
N ILE A 40 -13.15 -5.36 7.14
CA ILE A 40 -13.80 -6.44 7.88
C ILE A 40 -12.99 -6.70 9.15
N GLY A 41 -13.62 -6.60 10.32
CA GLY A 41 -13.03 -7.03 11.59
C GLY A 41 -11.69 -6.38 11.95
N GLY A 42 -11.48 -5.10 11.61
CA GLY A 42 -10.22 -4.40 11.90
C GLY A 42 -9.08 -4.68 10.90
N ILE A 43 -9.41 -5.26 9.74
CA ILE A 43 -8.52 -5.42 8.59
C ILE A 43 -9.07 -4.58 7.44
N GLY A 44 -8.20 -3.81 6.78
CA GLY A 44 -8.57 -3.02 5.60
C GLY A 44 -7.73 -3.37 4.39
N LEU A 45 -8.39 -3.41 3.24
CA LEU A 45 -7.82 -3.80 1.95
C LEU A 45 -8.02 -2.67 0.94
N THR A 46 -7.02 -2.44 0.10
CA THR A 46 -7.07 -1.52 -1.05
C THR A 46 -6.46 -2.22 -2.26
N TYR A 47 -6.89 -1.89 -3.49
CA TYR A 47 -6.20 -2.34 -4.70
C TYR A 47 -5.46 -1.20 -5.40
N GLN A 48 -4.27 -1.51 -5.91
CA GLN A 48 -3.45 -0.59 -6.70
C GLN A 48 -2.90 -1.31 -7.93
N LYS A 49 -2.69 -0.58 -9.02
CA LYS A 49 -2.26 -1.16 -10.29
C LYS A 49 -1.23 -0.29 -11.00
N ASN A 50 -0.30 -0.94 -11.67
CA ASN A 50 0.58 -0.36 -12.68
C ASN A 50 0.80 -1.43 -13.76
N ASP A 51 0.47 -1.09 -15.00
CA ASP A 51 0.42 -2.03 -16.13
C ASP A 51 -0.35 -3.31 -15.78
N ASP A 52 0.33 -4.46 -15.88
CA ASP A 52 -0.19 -5.79 -15.64
C ASP A 52 -0.16 -6.19 -14.15
N VAL A 53 0.63 -5.50 -13.33
CA VAL A 53 0.87 -5.85 -11.92
C VAL A 53 -0.17 -5.21 -11.02
N THR A 54 -0.80 -6.03 -10.18
CA THR A 54 -1.80 -5.57 -9.19
C THR A 54 -1.29 -5.83 -7.79
N LEU A 55 -1.38 -4.82 -6.93
CA LEU A 55 -1.04 -4.88 -5.52
C LEU A 55 -2.30 -4.79 -4.67
N ALA A 56 -2.36 -5.63 -3.64
CA ALA A 56 -3.43 -5.60 -2.65
C ALA A 56 -2.84 -5.42 -1.25
N PRO A 57 -2.53 -4.16 -0.84
CA PRO A 57 -2.09 -3.89 0.52
C PRO A 57 -3.23 -4.12 1.53
N ILE A 58 -2.95 -5.00 2.48
CA ILE A 58 -3.82 -5.37 3.60
C ILE A 58 -3.19 -4.82 4.87
N ARG A 59 -3.94 -3.97 5.57
CA ARG A 59 -3.49 -3.26 6.77
C ARG A 59 -4.31 -3.69 7.97
N SER A 60 -3.63 -3.94 9.08
CA SER A 60 -4.25 -4.18 10.39
C SER A 60 -3.59 -3.32 11.46
N GLY A 61 -4.32 -3.08 12.56
CA GLY A 61 -3.82 -2.37 13.73
C GLY A 61 -4.49 -1.01 13.97
N ILE A 62 -4.02 -0.35 15.03
CA ILE A 62 -4.47 0.98 15.45
C ILE A 62 -4.10 2.02 14.38
N GLY A 63 -5.11 2.65 13.78
CA GLY A 63 -4.91 3.61 12.67
C GLY A 63 -5.41 3.15 11.31
N LEU A 64 -6.17 2.06 11.24
CA LEU A 64 -6.88 1.65 10.04
C LEU A 64 -7.94 2.70 9.65
N ARG A 65 -7.60 3.57 8.70
CA ARG A 65 -8.51 4.57 8.13
C ARG A 65 -9.09 4.03 6.83
N LEU A 66 -10.41 3.85 6.80
CA LEU A 66 -11.12 3.55 5.58
C LEU A 66 -11.51 4.83 4.89
N GLY A 67 -11.29 4.87 3.59
CA GLY A 67 -11.86 5.92 2.75
C GLY A 67 -11.04 7.20 2.59
N ALA A 68 -9.76 7.23 2.95
CA ALA A 68 -8.94 8.42 2.70
C ALA A 68 -7.54 8.09 2.17
N ASN A 69 -7.44 8.06 0.84
CA ASN A 69 -6.29 8.51 0.06
C ASN A 69 -4.95 7.80 0.31
N VAL A 70 -4.73 6.69 -0.40
CA VAL A 70 -3.39 6.41 -0.94
C VAL A 70 -3.55 6.27 -2.45
N GLY A 71 -3.62 7.42 -3.13
CA GLY A 71 -3.80 7.48 -4.58
C GLY A 71 -2.63 6.84 -5.34
N TYR A 72 -1.47 6.71 -4.70
CA TYR A 72 -0.34 5.98 -5.23
C TYR A 72 0.64 5.47 -4.16
N LEU A 73 1.32 4.35 -4.40
CA LEU A 73 2.49 3.90 -3.64
C LEU A 73 3.69 3.69 -4.55
N LYS A 74 4.83 4.24 -4.14
CA LYS A 74 6.11 4.07 -4.82
C LYS A 74 6.93 2.98 -4.14
N TYR A 75 7.34 1.98 -4.91
CA TYR A 75 8.25 0.92 -4.47
C TYR A 75 9.63 1.15 -5.08
N THR A 76 10.66 1.04 -4.26
CA THR A 76 12.05 1.30 -4.67
C THR A 76 12.98 0.21 -4.16
N ARG A 77 14.09 -0.01 -4.87
CA ARG A 77 15.12 -0.97 -4.44
C ARG A 77 15.86 -0.53 -3.19
N ARG A 78 15.95 0.78 -2.96
CA ARG A 78 16.67 1.39 -1.85
C ARG A 78 15.78 2.43 -1.20
N PRO A 79 15.80 2.55 0.14
CA PRO A 79 15.05 3.58 0.85
C PRO A 79 15.34 4.96 0.26
N THR A 80 14.29 5.76 0.07
CA THR A 80 14.41 7.13 -0.44
C THR A 80 13.40 8.04 0.23
N TRP A 81 13.80 9.29 0.41
CA TRP A 81 12.92 10.36 0.89
C TRP A 81 12.02 10.92 -0.21
N ASN A 82 12.40 10.76 -1.48
CA ASN A 82 11.61 11.28 -2.60
C ASN A 82 10.39 10.36 -2.86
N PRO A 83 9.16 10.84 -2.62
CA PRO A 83 7.94 10.04 -2.78
C PRO A 83 7.49 9.91 -4.25
N PHE A 84 8.13 10.63 -5.19
CA PHE A 84 7.84 10.62 -6.63
C PHE A 84 8.87 9.81 -7.41
#